data_AF-A0A221W2K3-F1
#
_entry.id   AF-A0A221W2K3-F1
#
_cell.length_a   1.000
_cell.length_b   1.000
_cell.length_c   1.000
_cell.angle_alpha   90.00
_cell.angle_beta   90.00
_cell.angle_gamma   90.00
#
_symmetry.space_group_name_H-M   'P 1'
#
loop_
_entity.id
_entity.type
_entity.pdbx_description
1 polymer ?
#
loop_
_entity_poly.entity_id
_entity_poly.type
_entity_poly.pdbx_seq_one_letter_code
_entity_poly.pdbx_strand_id
1 'polypeptide(L)'
;MSEQPTQTPVVPSAAVSSARRFLADHGTTARAVVAYLGQKGARVTLVGEDGALGDVIVADVATGAALCEQVEGLIPSEWDRDTTEALTIGPAHRRRMAGRRVR
;
A
#
# COMPACT_ATOMS: atom_id res chain seq x y z
N MET A 1 -23.56 -22.68 -4.56
CA MET A 1 -22.33 -21.99 -4.16
C MET A 1 -21.42 -22.03 -5.36
N SER A 2 -21.47 -21.00 -6.21
CA SER A 2 -20.78 -21.02 -7.49
C SER A 2 -19.29 -20.74 -7.27
N GLU A 3 -18.46 -21.73 -7.54
CA GLU A 3 -17.02 -21.56 -7.65
C GLU A 3 -16.75 -20.70 -8.88
N GLN A 4 -16.35 -19.44 -8.66
CA GLN A 4 -15.78 -18.62 -9.73
C GLN A 4 -14.33 -19.06 -9.94
N PRO A 5 -13.86 -19.18 -11.19
CA PRO A 5 -12.48 -19.55 -11.45
C PRO A 5 -11.56 -18.48 -10.89
N THR A 6 -10.67 -18.86 -9.96
CA THR A 6 -9.66 -17.97 -9.39
C THR A 6 -8.60 -17.69 -10.45
N GLN A 7 -8.90 -16.77 -11.37
CA GLN A 7 -7.88 -16.22 -12.25
C GLN A 7 -6.93 -15.38 -11.38
N THR A 8 -5.64 -15.72 -11.37
CA THR A 8 -4.62 -14.91 -10.72
C THR A 8 -4.67 -13.49 -11.31
N PRO A 9 -4.94 -12.45 -10.50
CA PRO A 9 -5.10 -11.11 -11.02
C PRO A 9 -3.77 -10.60 -11.56
N VAL A 10 -3.79 -10.02 -12.76
CA VAL A 10 -2.60 -9.43 -13.37
C VAL A 10 -2.30 -8.12 -12.68
N VAL A 11 -1.20 -8.07 -11.93
CA VAL A 11 -0.78 -6.84 -11.25
C VAL A 11 -0.16 -5.87 -12.25
N PRO A 12 -0.61 -4.61 -12.32
CA PRO A 12 -0.01 -3.61 -13.19
C PRO A 12 1.48 -3.38 -12.88
N SER A 13 2.34 -3.32 -13.90
CA SER A 13 3.78 -3.09 -13.72
C SER A 13 4.10 -1.76 -13.01
N ALA A 14 3.24 -0.75 -13.17
CA ALA A 14 3.33 0.52 -12.47
C ALA A 14 3.12 0.37 -10.94
N ALA A 15 2.22 -0.53 -10.51
CA ALA A 15 1.98 -0.80 -9.10
C ALA A 15 3.21 -1.49 -8.46
N VAL A 16 3.75 -2.50 -9.15
CA VAL A 16 5.01 -3.18 -8.75
C VAL A 16 6.16 -2.19 -8.67
N SER A 17 6.31 -1.32 -9.67
CA SER A 17 7.39 -0.33 -9.70
C SER A 17 7.25 0.70 -8.57
N SER A 18 6.02 1.12 -8.26
CA SER A 18 5.74 2.06 -7.17
C SER A 18 6.06 1.44 -5.80
N ALA A 19 5.66 0.19 -5.58
CA ALA A 19 5.97 -0.55 -4.35
C ALA A 19 7.48 -0.75 -4.16
N ARG A 20 8.19 -1.19 -5.21
CA ARG A 20 9.65 -1.35 -5.18
C ARG A 20 10.38 -0.04 -4.93
N ARG A 21 9.91 1.06 -5.53
CA ARG A 21 10.46 2.38 -5.27
C ARG A 21 10.25 2.79 -3.82
N PHE A 22 9.06 2.56 -3.28
CA PHE A 22 8.78 2.85 -1.87
C PHE A 22 9.74 2.10 -0.94
N LEU A 23 9.97 0.80 -1.17
CA LEU A 23 10.97 0.03 -0.42
C LEU A 23 12.38 0.65 -0.58
N ALA A 24 12.82 0.91 -1.82
CA ALA A 24 14.14 1.53 -2.04
C ALA A 24 14.33 2.87 -1.29
N ASP A 25 13.27 3.66 -1.13
CA ASP A 25 13.30 4.95 -0.45
C ASP A 25 13.15 4.83 1.09
N HIS A 26 12.54 3.75 1.61
CA HIS A 26 12.04 3.65 3.01
C HIS A 26 12.41 2.38 3.78
N GLY A 27 13.16 1.45 3.19
CA GLY A 27 13.65 0.23 3.85
C GLY A 27 13.46 -1.05 3.04
N THR A 28 14.05 -2.15 3.51
CA THR A 28 13.96 -3.43 2.79
C THR A 28 12.60 -4.10 2.91
N THR A 29 11.85 -3.79 3.97
CA THR A 29 10.49 -4.29 4.19
C THR A 29 9.50 -3.15 4.44
N ALA A 30 8.23 -3.42 4.17
CA ALA A 30 7.12 -2.54 4.50
C ALA A 30 5.87 -3.35 4.80
N ARG A 31 5.07 -2.88 5.77
CA ARG A 31 3.72 -3.42 5.99
C ARG A 31 2.79 -2.91 4.91
N ALA A 32 1.94 -3.76 4.37
CA ALA A 32 1.04 -3.45 3.27
C ALA A 32 -0.40 -3.78 3.65
N VAL A 33 -1.21 -2.74 3.86
CA VAL A 33 -2.63 -2.87 4.23
C VAL A 33 -3.50 -2.66 2.99
N VAL A 34 -4.25 -3.69 2.60
CA VAL A 34 -5.16 -3.64 1.44
C VAL A 34 -6.57 -3.26 1.90
N ALA A 35 -7.07 -2.12 1.41
CA ALA A 35 -8.39 -1.60 1.74
C ALA A 35 -9.25 -1.39 0.48
N TYR A 36 -10.48 -1.91 0.49
CA TYR A 36 -11.45 -1.68 -0.58
C TYR A 36 -11.90 -0.21 -0.65
N LEU A 37 -11.92 0.36 -1.85
CA LEU A 37 -12.30 1.75 -2.13
C LEU A 37 -13.61 1.87 -2.94
N GLY A 38 -14.45 0.83 -2.95
CA GLY A 38 -15.65 0.87 -3.79
C GLY A 38 -15.30 0.79 -5.28
N GLN A 39 -15.99 1.59 -6.10
CA GLN A 39 -15.80 1.63 -7.56
C GLN A 39 -14.41 2.14 -8.00
N LYS A 40 -13.60 2.65 -7.07
CA LYS A 40 -12.22 3.08 -7.34
C LYS A 40 -11.20 1.95 -7.21
N GLY A 41 -11.63 0.76 -6.79
CA GLY A 41 -10.79 -0.42 -6.66
C GLY A 41 -10.32 -0.66 -5.24
N ALA A 42 -9.03 -0.87 -5.03
CA ALA A 42 -8.43 -1.02 -3.71
C ALA A 42 -7.18 -0.15 -3.53
N ARG A 43 -6.92 0.24 -2.29
CA ARG A 43 -5.71 0.92 -1.86
C ARG A 43 -4.82 -0.06 -1.12
N VAL A 44 -3.56 -0.12 -1.52
CA VAL A 44 -2.50 -0.78 -0.76
C VAL A 44 -1.71 0.33 -0.08
N THR A 45 -1.96 0.53 1.22
CA THR A 45 -1.19 1.47 2.03
C THR A 45 0.07 0.80 2.52
N LEU A 46 1.21 1.39 2.23
CA LEU A 46 2.54 0.93 2.59
C LEU A 46 3.05 1.71 3.81
N VAL A 47 3.56 0.99 4.80
CA VAL A 47 4.20 1.56 5.99
C VAL A 47 5.65 1.07 6.05
N GLY A 48 6.59 1.98 5.81
CA GLY A 48 8.02 1.70 5.79
C GLY A 48 8.62 1.49 7.17
N GLU A 49 9.82 0.93 7.23
CA GLU A 49 10.60 0.76 8.48
C GLU A 49 10.94 2.10 9.14
N ASP A 50 11.09 3.16 8.35
CA ASP A 50 11.32 4.54 8.79
C ASP A 50 10.03 5.26 9.24
N GLY A 51 8.89 4.57 9.21
CA GLY A 51 7.58 5.10 9.54
C GLY A 51 6.96 6.02 8.49
N ALA A 52 7.51 6.04 7.27
CA ALA A 52 6.87 6.68 6.13
C ALA A 52 5.60 5.93 5.70
N LEU A 53 4.68 6.68 5.10
CA LEU A 53 3.43 6.15 4.55
C LEU A 53 3.32 6.50 3.07
N GLY A 54 2.97 5.50 2.26
CA GLY A 54 2.71 5.62 0.84
C GLY A 54 1.46 4.84 0.43
N ASP A 55 0.90 5.14 -0.74
CA ASP A 55 -0.30 4.46 -1.25
C ASP A 55 -0.09 4.02 -2.70
N VAL A 56 -0.55 2.81 -3.01
CA VAL A 56 -0.68 2.31 -4.38
C VAL A 56 -2.16 1.95 -4.61
N ILE A 57 -2.75 2.48 -5.69
CA ILE A 57 -4.14 2.17 -6.05
C ILE A 57 -4.15 1.11 -7.15
N VAL A 58 -4.97 0.08 -6.96
CA VAL A 58 -5.12 -1.06 -7.86
C VAL A 58 -6.60 -1.32 -8.16
N ALA A 59 -6.87 -2.15 -9.18
CA ALA A 59 -8.22 -2.36 -9.71
C ALA A 59 -9.20 -2.97 -8.68
N ASP A 60 -8.73 -3.85 -7.81
CA ASP A 60 -9.54 -4.52 -6.79
C ASP A 60 -8.66 -5.10 -5.67
N VAL A 61 -9.31 -5.65 -4.64
CA VAL A 61 -8.63 -6.24 -3.47
C VAL A 61 -7.77 -7.44 -3.86
N ALA A 62 -8.21 -8.26 -4.82
CA ALA A 62 -7.46 -9.41 -5.29
C ALA A 62 -6.12 -8.98 -5.93
N THR A 63 -6.14 -7.94 -6.76
CA THR A 63 -4.95 -7.32 -7.34
C THR A 63 -4.03 -6.74 -6.27
N GLY A 64 -4.60 -6.19 -5.19
CA GLY A 64 -3.83 -5.68 -4.04
C GLY A 64 -3.12 -6.80 -3.28
N ALA A 65 -3.81 -7.90 -3.00
CA ALA A 65 -3.22 -9.09 -2.39
C ALA A 65 -2.10 -9.68 -3.26
N ALA A 66 -2.35 -9.81 -4.57
CA ALA A 66 -1.35 -10.30 -5.52
C ALA A 66 -0.13 -9.36 -5.63
N LEU A 67 -0.31 -8.05 -5.48
CA LEU A 67 0.82 -7.11 -5.41
C LEU A 67 1.70 -7.39 -4.19
N CYS A 68 1.11 -7.64 -3.02
CA CYS A 68 1.86 -7.98 -1.80
C CYS A 68 2.62 -9.31 -1.95
N GLU A 69 2.02 -10.31 -2.60
CA GLU A 69 2.66 -11.59 -2.86
C GLU A 69 3.80 -11.48 -3.89
N GLN A 70 3.64 -10.64 -4.92
CA GLN A 70 4.61 -10.50 -6.01
C GLN A 70 5.84 -9.66 -5.62
N VAL A 71 5.70 -8.70 -4.71
CA VAL A 71 6.78 -7.80 -4.31
C VAL A 71 7.40 -8.26 -3.01
N GLU A 72 8.58 -8.88 -3.11
CA GLU A 72 9.39 -9.24 -1.95
C GLU A 72 9.64 -8.02 -1.06
N GLY A 73 9.49 -8.21 0.26
CA GLY A 73 9.58 -7.16 1.26
C GLY A 73 8.24 -6.54 1.65
N LEU A 74 7.17 -6.74 0.88
CA LEU A 74 5.83 -6.38 1.33
C LEU A 74 5.27 -7.45 2.25
N ILE A 75 4.88 -7.04 3.45
CA ILE A 75 4.26 -7.90 4.47
C ILE A 75 2.77 -7.58 4.46
N PRO A 76 1.88 -8.49 4.02
CA PRO A 76 0.44 -8.30 4.17
C PRO A 76 0.11 -8.02 5.64
N SER A 77 -0.62 -6.93 5.90
CA SER A 77 -0.92 -6.48 7.26
C SER A 77 -2.32 -5.88 7.34
N GLU A 78 -2.81 -5.71 8.56
CA GLU A 78 -4.06 -5.01 8.85
C GLU A 78 -3.77 -3.73 9.65
N TRP A 79 -4.80 -2.90 9.84
CA TRP A 79 -4.71 -1.77 10.77
C TRP A 79 -4.82 -2.22 12.21
N ASP A 80 -3.77 -2.87 12.69
CA ASP A 80 -3.57 -3.27 14.07
C ASP A 80 -2.70 -2.27 14.85
N ARG A 81 -2.42 -2.58 16.12
CA ARG A 81 -1.57 -1.75 16.98
C ARG A 81 -0.18 -1.58 16.37
N ASP A 82 0.45 -2.67 15.96
CA ASP A 82 1.85 -2.69 15.52
C ASP A 82 2.03 -1.89 14.22
N THR A 83 1.08 -2.01 13.29
CA THR A 83 1.07 -1.25 12.04
C THR A 83 0.83 0.24 12.30
N THR A 84 0.00 0.57 13.28
CA THR A 84 -0.26 1.96 13.67
C THR A 84 0.93 2.57 14.42
N GLU A 85 1.57 1.83 15.33
CA GLU A 85 2.75 2.25 16.09
C GLU A 85 3.97 2.46 15.19
N ALA A 86 4.09 1.72 14.09
CA ALA A 86 5.17 1.90 13.11
C ALA A 86 5.13 3.26 12.39
N LEU A 87 4.02 3.99 12.41
CA LEU A 87 3.88 5.25 11.68
C LEU A 87 4.56 6.43 12.37
N THR A 88 5.36 7.19 11.61
CA THR A 88 5.93 8.47 12.07
C THR A 88 5.21 9.65 11.42
N ILE A 89 4.07 10.06 11.99
CA ILE A 89 3.27 11.19 11.48
C ILE A 89 3.70 12.52 12.12
N GLY A 90 4.74 13.14 11.55
CA GLY A 90 5.28 14.43 12.00
C GLY A 90 4.72 15.68 11.27
N PRO A 91 5.16 16.89 11.66
CA PRO A 91 4.73 18.16 11.03
C PRO A 91 4.99 18.24 9.53
N ALA A 92 6.09 17.66 9.04
CA ALA A 92 6.38 17.59 7.60
C ALA A 92 5.34 16.75 6.85
N HIS A 93 4.99 15.57 7.40
CA HIS A 93 3.95 14.71 6.84
C HIS A 93 2.60 15.43 6.79
N ARG A 94 2.19 16.06 7.91
CA ARG A 94 0.92 16.83 7.97
C ARG A 94 0.87 17.98 6.98
N ARG A 95 1.99 18.67 6.75
CA ARG A 95 2.08 19.73 5.72
C ARG A 95 1.87 19.18 4.30
N ARG A 96 2.41 18.00 3.99
CA ARG A 96 2.18 17.32 2.70
C ARG A 96 0.70 16.94 2.53
N MET A 97 0.09 16.41 3.59
CA MET A 97 -1.33 16.02 3.62
C MET A 97 -2.30 17.20 3.55
N ALA A 98 -1.91 18.39 4.04
CA ALA A 98 -2.74 19.59 4.00
C ALA A 98 -3.02 20.13 2.59
N GLY A 99 -2.49 19.47 1.54
CA GLY A 99 -2.59 19.90 0.16
C GLY A 99 -1.80 21.18 -0.10
N ARG A 100 -1.85 21.67 -1.34
CA ARG A 100 -1.27 22.97 -1.68
C ARG A 100 -2.15 24.05 -1.08
N ARG A 101 -1.86 24.48 0.16
CA ARG A 101 -2.33 25.78 0.63
C ARG A 101 -1.69 26.82 -0.29
N VAL A 102 -2.52 27.49 -1.08
CA VAL A 102 -2.06 28.60 -1.91
C VAL A 102 -1.56 29.67 -0.93
N ARG A 103 -0.24 29.85 -0.91
CA ARG A 103 0.59 30.86 -0.24
C ARG A 103 0.06 31.44 1.08
#